data_AF-A0A949Q996-F1
#
_entry.id   AF-A0A949Q996-F1
#
_cell.length_a   1.000
_cell.length_b   1.000
_cell.length_c   1.000
_cell.angle_alpha   90.00
_cell.angle_beta   90.00
_cell.angle_gamma   90.00
#
_symmetry.space_group_name_H-M   'P 1'
#
loop_
_entity.id
_entity.type
_entity.pdbx_description
1 polymer ?
#
loop_
_entity_poly.entity_id
_entity_poly.type
_entity_poly.pdbx_seq_one_letter_code
_entity_poly.pdbx_strand_id
1 'polypeptide(L)'
;RLSRRMSEMGLCSRREADEWIENGWVSVDGVVVNTLGARVHPKAKIEIKAAASKHKSESVTILLNKPPGISCLPTEEGPSAAFRLIRRENHWTEDYATFSFKATHLRNLALAGKLDDDAVDMLKHGLALDGIPLKPAQVSWQNEEQLRFVLRENRKQHIQRMCELVGLTVVSIKRIRVGSVSLGKLPVGQWRYLRESERF
;
A
#
# COMPACT_ATOMS: atom_id res chain seq x y z
N ARG A 1 18.86 -9.60 1.27
CA ARG A 1 18.79 -8.39 0.42
C ARG A 1 19.30 -7.21 1.23
N LEU A 2 20.04 -6.30 0.62
CA LEU A 2 20.62 -5.12 1.28
C LEU A 2 19.55 -4.24 1.95
N SER A 3 18.45 -3.94 1.24
CA SER A 3 17.34 -3.13 1.77
C SER A 3 16.66 -3.73 3.00
N ARG A 4 16.45 -5.04 3.02
CA ARG A 4 15.92 -5.75 4.21
C ARG A 4 16.87 -5.61 5.41
N ARG A 5 18.18 -5.75 5.19
CA ARG A 5 19.20 -5.68 6.24
C ARG A 5 19.34 -4.26 6.81
N MET A 6 19.28 -3.24 5.97
CA MET A 6 19.27 -1.83 6.42
C MET A 6 18.06 -1.51 7.28
N SER A 7 16.89 -2.07 6.92
CA SER A 7 15.66 -1.93 7.70
C SER A 7 15.70 -2.69 9.04
N GLU A 8 16.28 -3.90 9.07
CA GLU A 8 16.47 -4.68 10.30
C GLU A 8 17.46 -4.01 11.28
N MET A 9 18.46 -3.29 10.76
CA MET A 9 19.40 -2.49 11.56
C MET A 9 18.83 -1.12 11.99
N GLY A 10 17.58 -0.81 11.63
CA GLY A 10 16.91 0.44 12.01
C GLY A 10 17.44 1.70 11.33
N LEU A 11 18.22 1.56 10.24
CA LEU A 11 18.86 2.69 9.57
C LEU A 11 17.88 3.52 8.73
N CYS A 12 16.90 2.84 8.12
CA CYS A 12 15.86 3.45 7.28
C CYS A 12 14.75 2.43 6.95
N SER A 13 13.67 2.87 6.31
CA SER A 13 12.68 1.95 5.72
C SER A 13 13.28 1.18 4.55
N ARG A 14 12.72 0.01 4.22
CA ARG A 14 13.17 -0.77 3.05
C ARG A 14 13.15 0.04 1.75
N ARG A 15 12.19 0.96 1.58
CA ARG A 15 12.06 1.80 0.38
C ARG A 15 13.09 2.92 0.34
N GLU A 16 13.35 3.53 1.49
CA GLU A 16 14.42 4.52 1.62
C GLU A 16 15.78 3.88 1.36
N ALA A 17 15.97 2.63 1.80
CA ALA A 17 17.16 1.85 1.49
C ALA A 17 17.32 1.64 -0.03
N ASP A 18 16.25 1.27 -0.74
CA ASP A 18 16.29 1.11 -2.19
C ASP A 18 16.63 2.44 -2.90
N GLU A 19 16.08 3.58 -2.46
CA GLU A 19 16.45 4.92 -2.98
C GLU A 19 17.91 5.26 -2.71
N TRP A 20 18.43 4.97 -1.52
CA TRP A 20 19.83 5.25 -1.19
C TRP A 20 20.80 4.38 -1.98
N ILE A 21 20.40 3.13 -2.27
CA ILE A 21 21.15 2.23 -3.14
C ILE A 21 21.15 2.81 -4.56
N GLU A 22 20.00 3.14 -5.14
CA GLU A 22 19.91 3.70 -6.50
C GLU A 22 20.76 4.98 -6.67
N ASN A 23 20.80 5.83 -5.64
CA ASN A 23 21.63 7.05 -5.63
C ASN A 23 23.13 6.81 -5.33
N GLY A 24 23.55 5.57 -5.06
CA GLY A 24 24.95 5.23 -4.76
C GLY A 24 25.45 5.80 -3.43
N TRP A 25 24.56 5.94 -2.45
CA TRP A 25 24.89 6.46 -1.11
C TRP A 25 25.18 5.36 -0.07
N VAL A 26 24.98 4.10 -0.46
CA VAL A 26 25.24 2.92 0.38
C VAL A 26 26.54 2.26 -0.07
N SER A 27 27.44 2.05 0.89
CA SER A 27 28.69 1.30 0.67
C SER A 27 28.69 0.06 1.57
N VAL A 28 29.08 -1.08 1.00
CA VAL A 28 29.21 -2.36 1.70
C VAL A 28 30.67 -2.75 1.64
N ASP A 29 31.31 -2.88 2.80
CA ASP A 29 32.73 -3.25 2.91
C ASP A 29 33.66 -2.39 2.02
N GLY A 30 33.33 -1.10 1.89
CA GLY A 30 34.06 -0.12 1.07
C GLY A 30 33.65 -0.04 -0.40
N VAL A 31 32.78 -0.93 -0.88
CA VAL A 31 32.27 -0.93 -2.26
C VAL A 31 30.91 -0.23 -2.33
N VAL A 32 30.80 0.81 -3.15
CA VAL A 32 29.52 1.50 -3.39
C VAL A 32 28.59 0.55 -4.15
N VAL A 33 27.41 0.28 -3.59
CA VAL A 33 26.40 -0.56 -4.21
C VAL A 33 25.29 0.32 -4.77
N ASN A 34 25.10 0.26 -6.08
CA ASN A 34 24.00 0.94 -6.78
C ASN A 34 22.97 -0.01 -7.39
N THR A 35 23.15 -1.32 -7.22
CA THR A 35 22.27 -2.35 -7.78
C THR A 35 21.18 -2.73 -6.77
N LEU A 36 19.92 -2.50 -7.15
CA LEU A 36 18.76 -2.91 -6.38
C LEU A 36 18.76 -4.44 -6.18
N GLY A 37 18.44 -4.88 -4.96
CA GLY A 37 18.36 -6.32 -4.64
C GLY A 37 19.70 -7.02 -4.35
N ALA A 38 20.82 -6.28 -4.24
CA ALA A 38 22.13 -6.83 -3.87
C ALA A 38 22.06 -7.76 -2.63
N ARG A 39 22.72 -8.92 -2.72
CA ARG A 39 22.87 -9.87 -1.61
C ARG A 39 24.12 -9.50 -0.82
N VAL A 40 23.97 -9.35 0.49
CA VAL A 40 25.03 -8.96 1.42
C VAL A 40 25.24 -10.02 2.47
N HIS A 41 26.49 -10.21 2.88
CA HIS A 41 26.83 -11.17 3.92
C HIS A 41 26.30 -10.73 5.30
N PRO A 42 25.93 -11.68 6.18
CA PRO A 42 25.44 -11.42 7.54
C PRO A 42 26.37 -10.62 8.46
N LYS A 43 27.65 -10.48 8.12
CA LYS A 43 28.67 -9.72 8.88
C LYS A 43 29.22 -8.50 8.13
N ALA A 44 28.71 -8.20 6.94
CA ALA A 44 29.17 -7.09 6.13
C ALA A 44 28.92 -5.75 6.84
N LYS A 45 29.90 -4.85 6.78
CA LYS A 45 29.83 -3.51 7.34
C LYS A 45 29.16 -2.59 6.32
N ILE A 46 28.05 -1.97 6.71
CA ILE A 46 27.27 -1.08 5.85
C ILE A 46 27.56 0.35 6.31
N GLU A 47 28.08 1.17 5.41
CA GLU A 47 28.33 2.59 5.63
C GLU A 47 27.42 3.43 4.74
N ILE A 48 26.81 4.45 5.34
CA ILE A 48 25.87 5.35 4.67
C ILE A 48 26.51 6.74 4.59
N LYS A 49 26.54 7.34 3.40
CA LYS A 49 27.01 8.72 3.23
C LYS A 49 26.10 9.70 3.97
N ALA A 50 26.67 10.75 4.56
CA ALA A 50 25.92 11.79 5.28
C ALA A 50 24.82 12.49 4.44
N ALA A 51 24.92 12.44 3.11
CA ALA A 51 23.89 12.92 2.20
C ALA A 51 22.59 12.12 2.28
N ALA A 52 22.65 10.82 2.55
CA ALA A 52 21.47 9.95 2.62
C ALA A 52 20.61 10.27 3.84
N SER A 53 21.24 10.51 5.00
CA SER A 53 20.53 10.92 6.22
C SER A 53 19.89 12.31 6.13
N LYS A 54 20.44 13.19 5.28
CA LYS A 54 19.84 14.51 4.98
C LYS A 54 18.72 14.43 3.94
N HIS A 55 18.72 13.40 3.11
CA HIS A 55 17.64 13.11 2.16
C HIS A 55 16.45 12.47 2.90
N LYS A 56 15.78 13.28 3.72
CA LYS A 56 14.51 12.91 4.30
C LYS A 56 13.45 13.01 3.20
N SER A 57 13.18 11.89 2.55
CA SER A 57 12.12 11.80 1.55
C SER A 57 10.80 12.20 2.23
N GLU A 58 10.11 13.22 1.71
CA GLU A 58 8.77 13.59 2.17
C GLU A 58 7.82 12.44 1.80
N SER A 59 7.71 11.43 2.68
CA SER A 59 6.81 10.32 2.47
C SER A 59 5.38 10.78 2.71
N VAL A 60 4.60 10.86 1.64
CA VAL A 60 3.18 11.18 1.70
C VAL A 60 2.34 9.92 1.63
N THR A 61 1.20 9.92 2.31
CA THR A 61 0.19 8.89 2.12
C THR A 61 -1.02 9.51 1.40
N ILE A 62 -1.54 8.79 0.41
CA ILE A 62 -2.67 9.23 -0.41
C ILE A 62 -3.85 8.27 -0.21
N LEU A 63 -5.04 8.84 -0.08
CA LEU A 63 -6.31 8.13 -0.14
C LEU A 63 -6.94 8.33 -1.52
N LEU A 64 -7.22 7.24 -2.23
CA LEU A 64 -7.89 7.25 -3.53
C LEU A 64 -9.27 6.61 -3.41
N ASN A 65 -10.33 7.31 -3.83
CA ASN A 65 -11.64 6.70 -4.00
C ASN A 65 -11.73 6.03 -5.38
N LYS A 66 -11.24 4.80 -5.47
CA LYS A 66 -11.13 4.07 -6.73
C LYS A 66 -12.53 3.76 -7.31
N PRO A 67 -12.80 4.08 -8.59
CA PRO A 67 -14.00 3.66 -9.29
C PRO A 67 -14.19 2.13 -9.33
N PRO A 68 -15.43 1.63 -9.46
CA PRO A 68 -15.67 0.23 -9.81
C PRO A 68 -15.02 -0.09 -11.17
N GLY A 69 -14.63 -1.36 -11.38
CA GLY A 69 -14.00 -1.81 -12.63
C GLY A 69 -12.51 -1.52 -12.79
N ILE A 70 -11.94 -0.59 -12.02
CA ILE A 70 -10.50 -0.27 -12.11
C ILE A 70 -9.67 -1.22 -11.23
N SER A 71 -8.62 -1.83 -11.79
CA SER A 71 -7.67 -2.64 -11.01
C SER A 71 -6.64 -1.77 -10.30
N CYS A 72 -6.29 -2.15 -9.06
CA CYS A 72 -5.18 -1.57 -8.31
C CYS A 72 -3.86 -2.33 -8.53
N LEU A 73 -3.91 -3.53 -9.10
CA LEU A 73 -2.72 -4.32 -9.42
C LEU A 73 -2.14 -3.88 -10.78
N PRO A 74 -0.80 -3.91 -10.94
CA PRO A 74 -0.18 -3.74 -12.23
C PRO A 74 -0.62 -4.85 -13.19
N THR A 75 -0.63 -4.54 -14.48
CA THR A 75 -0.88 -5.49 -15.57
C THR A 75 0.40 -5.67 -16.39
N GLU A 76 0.41 -6.64 -17.31
CA GLU A 76 1.51 -6.81 -18.27
C GLU A 76 1.78 -5.53 -19.09
N GLU A 77 0.76 -4.67 -19.25
CA GLU A 77 0.82 -3.41 -19.99
C GLU A 77 1.31 -2.21 -19.14
N GLY A 78 1.68 -2.42 -17.87
CA GLY A 78 2.31 -1.41 -17.02
C GLY A 78 1.62 -1.15 -15.67
N PRO A 79 1.78 0.06 -15.10
CA PRO A 79 1.25 0.41 -13.79
C PRO A 79 -0.28 0.27 -13.73
N SER A 80 -0.80 0.00 -12.53
CA SER A 80 -2.25 -0.21 -12.35
C SER A 80 -3.08 0.96 -12.88
N ALA A 81 -4.28 0.65 -13.39
CA ALA A 81 -5.21 1.69 -13.84
C ALA A 81 -5.57 2.67 -12.70
N ALA A 82 -5.53 2.23 -11.44
CA ALA A 82 -5.69 3.10 -10.28
C ALA A 82 -4.54 4.14 -10.15
N PHE A 83 -3.31 3.79 -10.50
CA PHE A 83 -2.18 4.72 -10.48
C PHE A 83 -2.40 5.92 -11.42
N ARG A 84 -3.03 5.67 -12.58
CA ARG A 84 -3.34 6.73 -13.57
C ARG A 84 -4.32 7.77 -13.04
N LEU A 85 -5.09 7.47 -12.00
CA LEU A 85 -6.00 8.42 -11.36
C LEU A 85 -5.28 9.39 -10.44
N ILE A 86 -4.05 9.09 -10.00
CA ILE A 86 -3.31 9.94 -9.05
C ILE A 86 -2.58 11.03 -9.83
N ARG A 87 -3.36 11.99 -10.32
CA ARG A 87 -2.94 13.15 -11.09
C ARG A 87 -3.50 14.42 -10.46
N ARG A 88 -2.85 15.54 -10.69
CA ARG A 88 -3.31 16.86 -10.19
C ARG A 88 -4.75 17.17 -10.60
N GLU A 89 -5.17 16.76 -11.79
CA GLU A 89 -6.55 16.93 -12.30
C GLU A 89 -7.62 16.19 -11.48
N ASN A 90 -7.25 15.08 -10.84
CA ASN A 90 -8.13 14.26 -10.02
C ASN A 90 -7.91 14.49 -8.51
N HIS A 91 -7.11 15.51 -8.16
CA HIS A 91 -6.93 15.90 -6.77
C HIS A 91 -8.22 16.55 -6.26
N TRP A 92 -8.71 16.09 -5.12
CA TRP A 92 -9.94 16.61 -4.56
C TRP A 92 -9.78 18.07 -4.14
N THR A 93 -10.67 18.93 -4.63
CA THR A 93 -10.61 20.38 -4.43
C THR A 93 -10.80 20.81 -2.98
N GLU A 94 -11.46 19.99 -2.15
CA GLU A 94 -11.62 20.20 -0.71
C GLU A 94 -10.56 19.45 0.12
N ASP A 95 -9.38 19.18 -0.46
CA ASP A 95 -8.25 18.65 0.28
C ASP A 95 -7.50 19.78 1.01
N TYR A 96 -7.69 19.83 2.33
CA TYR A 96 -7.07 20.81 3.22
C TYR A 96 -5.71 20.35 3.78
N ALA A 97 -5.10 19.31 3.20
CA ALA A 97 -3.78 18.87 3.63
C ALA A 97 -2.70 19.92 3.32
N THR A 98 -1.71 20.04 4.21
CA THR A 98 -0.60 21.00 4.11
C THR A 98 0.38 20.70 2.97
N PHE A 99 0.21 19.58 2.25
CA PHE A 99 1.13 19.15 1.20
C PHE A 99 0.79 19.78 -0.15
N SER A 100 1.81 20.32 -0.82
CA SER A 100 1.73 20.65 -2.24
C SER A 100 2.03 19.41 -3.09
N PHE A 101 1.21 19.14 -4.10
CA PHE A 101 1.46 18.03 -5.01
C PHE A 101 2.79 18.21 -5.77
N LYS A 102 3.75 17.32 -5.54
CA LYS A 102 5.03 17.22 -6.25
C LYS A 102 5.08 15.90 -7.02
N ALA A 103 5.65 15.90 -8.22
CA ALA A 103 5.81 14.67 -9.02
C ALA A 103 6.66 13.60 -8.31
N THR A 104 7.53 14.01 -7.38
CA THR A 104 8.31 13.12 -6.52
C THR A 104 7.43 12.24 -5.62
N HIS A 105 6.23 12.68 -5.26
CA HIS A 105 5.27 11.90 -4.45
C HIS A 105 4.75 10.65 -5.16
N LEU A 106 4.89 10.58 -6.49
CA LEU A 106 4.48 9.42 -7.29
C LEU A 106 5.59 8.40 -7.46
N ARG A 107 6.85 8.75 -7.12
CA ARG A 107 7.97 7.80 -7.20
C ARG A 107 7.77 6.71 -6.15
N ASN A 108 7.92 5.46 -6.56
CA ASN A 108 7.78 4.29 -5.70
C ASN A 108 6.43 4.20 -4.94
N LEU A 109 5.35 4.76 -5.52
CA LEU A 109 4.03 4.69 -4.92
C LEU A 109 3.55 3.23 -4.83
N ALA A 110 3.33 2.78 -3.61
CA ALA A 110 2.87 1.43 -3.34
C ALA A 110 1.49 1.47 -2.67
N LEU A 111 0.67 0.46 -2.95
CA LEU A 111 -0.62 0.30 -2.28
C LEU A 111 -0.41 0.12 -0.77
N ALA A 112 -1.19 0.87 0.02
CA ALA A 112 -1.26 0.66 1.46
C ALA A 112 -1.93 -0.69 1.75
N GLY A 113 -1.14 -1.63 2.22
CA GLY A 113 -1.51 -3.04 2.38
C GLY A 113 -0.29 -3.87 2.05
N LYS A 114 0.32 -4.47 3.07
CA LYS A 114 1.54 -5.26 2.94
C LYS A 114 1.30 -6.41 1.94
N LEU A 115 1.74 -6.26 0.70
CA LEU A 115 2.14 -7.38 -0.12
C LEU A 115 3.57 -7.67 0.33
N ASP A 116 3.73 -8.64 1.22
CA ASP A 116 5.06 -9.24 1.42
C ASP A 116 5.52 -9.78 0.05
N ASP A 117 6.82 -9.72 -0.24
CA ASP A 117 7.35 -10.25 -1.50
C ASP A 117 6.94 -11.73 -1.70
N ASP A 118 6.79 -12.47 -0.59
CA ASP A 118 6.30 -13.85 -0.55
C ASP A 118 4.82 -13.99 -1.01
N ALA A 119 4.00 -12.95 -0.81
CA ALA A 119 2.59 -12.93 -1.22
C ALA A 119 2.41 -12.75 -2.74
N VAL A 120 3.40 -12.17 -3.43
CA VAL A 120 3.42 -12.05 -4.90
C VAL A 120 3.77 -13.38 -5.55
N ASP A 121 4.70 -14.15 -4.99
CA ASP A 121 5.02 -15.48 -5.50
C ASP A 121 3.91 -16.51 -5.18
N MET A 122 3.21 -16.35 -4.06
CA MET A 122 1.97 -17.07 -3.74
C MET A 122 0.80 -16.75 -4.70
N LEU A 123 0.81 -15.63 -5.41
CA LEU A 123 -0.21 -15.30 -6.43
C LEU A 123 0.05 -15.99 -7.78
N LYS A 124 1.29 -16.46 -8.02
CA LYS A 124 1.70 -17.15 -9.27
C LYS A 124 1.43 -18.65 -9.24
N HIS A 125 1.25 -19.23 -8.06
CA HIS A 125 0.84 -20.62 -7.87
C HIS A 125 -0.56 -20.62 -7.26
N GLY A 126 -1.59 -21.00 -8.04
CA GLY A 126 -3.00 -20.90 -7.67
C GLY A 126 -3.29 -21.40 -6.25
N LEU A 127 -3.84 -20.53 -5.40
CA LEU A 127 -4.18 -20.85 -4.02
C LEU A 127 -5.68 -21.11 -3.87
N ALA A 128 -6.03 -22.39 -3.76
CA ALA A 128 -7.11 -22.85 -2.88
C ALA A 128 -6.54 -22.97 -1.44
N LEU A 129 -7.31 -22.64 -0.41
CA LEU A 129 -6.98 -22.90 1.01
C LEU A 129 -8.20 -22.62 1.91
N ASP A 130 -8.56 -23.35 2.97
CA ASP A 130 -8.19 -24.67 3.56
C ASP A 130 -8.90 -24.69 4.94
N GLY A 131 -10.15 -25.13 5.07
CA GLY A 131 -10.79 -25.52 6.36
C GLY A 131 -10.75 -24.59 7.59
N ILE A 132 -10.17 -23.38 7.53
CA ILE A 132 -9.95 -22.49 8.67
C ILE A 132 -11.14 -21.53 8.77
N PRO A 133 -11.89 -21.55 9.89
CA PRO A 133 -13.04 -20.69 10.05
C PRO A 133 -12.65 -19.21 9.95
N LEU A 134 -13.54 -18.44 9.33
CA LEU A 134 -13.44 -16.99 9.26
C LEU A 134 -13.61 -16.39 10.66
N LYS A 135 -12.81 -15.38 11.04
CA LYS A 135 -13.04 -14.72 12.34
C LYS A 135 -14.40 -14.03 12.29
N PRO A 136 -15.14 -13.99 13.41
CA PRO A 136 -16.44 -13.34 13.43
C PRO A 136 -16.31 -11.87 13.03
N ALA A 137 -17.08 -11.49 12.01
CA ALA A 137 -17.27 -10.11 11.61
C ALA A 137 -18.49 -9.54 12.35
N GLN A 138 -18.46 -8.25 12.69
CA GLN A 138 -19.70 -7.59 13.09
C GLN A 138 -20.46 -7.19 11.82
N VAL A 139 -21.72 -7.60 11.73
CA VAL A 139 -22.59 -7.33 10.60
C VAL A 139 -23.85 -6.63 11.10
N SER A 140 -24.23 -5.53 10.46
CA SER A 140 -25.46 -4.80 10.76
C SER A 140 -26.11 -4.30 9.48
N TRP A 141 -27.43 -4.18 9.46
CA TRP A 141 -28.11 -3.45 8.39
C TRP A 141 -27.70 -1.98 8.41
N GLN A 142 -27.35 -1.44 7.25
CA GLN A 142 -27.14 0.00 7.05
C GLN A 142 -28.44 0.66 6.56
N ASN A 143 -29.19 -0.04 5.73
CA ASN A 143 -30.55 0.27 5.27
C ASN A 143 -31.20 -1.04 4.79
N GLU A 144 -32.35 -0.96 4.09
CA GLU A 144 -33.10 -2.12 3.61
C GLU A 144 -32.34 -3.00 2.58
N GLU A 145 -31.35 -2.44 1.88
CA GLU A 145 -30.64 -3.11 0.78
C GLU A 145 -29.14 -3.32 1.05
N GLN A 146 -28.59 -2.70 2.10
CA GLN A 146 -27.15 -2.66 2.36
C GLN A 146 -26.79 -3.18 3.73
N LEU A 147 -25.80 -4.07 3.75
CA LEU A 147 -25.16 -4.57 4.96
C LEU A 147 -23.84 -3.85 5.22
N ARG A 148 -23.61 -3.51 6.49
CA ARG A 148 -22.35 -2.98 6.99
C ARG A 148 -21.56 -4.09 7.67
N PHE A 149 -20.32 -4.27 7.20
CA PHE A 149 -19.37 -5.21 7.79
C PHE A 149 -18.24 -4.46 8.50
N VAL A 150 -17.90 -4.91 9.71
CA VAL A 150 -16.67 -4.52 10.42
C VAL A 150 -15.76 -5.73 10.52
N LEU A 151 -14.65 -5.68 9.80
CA LEU A 151 -13.65 -6.74 9.74
C LEU A 151 -12.37 -6.29 10.45
N ARG A 152 -11.79 -7.20 11.23
CA ARG A 152 -10.46 -7.02 11.85
C ARG A 152 -9.33 -7.67 11.05
N GLU A 153 -9.67 -8.42 10.01
CA GLU A 153 -8.72 -9.10 9.13
C GLU A 153 -9.05 -8.86 7.65
N ASN A 154 -8.01 -8.75 6.82
CA ASN A 154 -8.14 -8.52 5.38
C ASN A 154 -7.79 -9.79 4.60
N ARG A 155 -8.64 -10.82 4.68
CA ARG A 155 -8.51 -12.06 3.90
C ARG A 155 -9.16 -11.91 2.52
N LYS A 156 -8.55 -12.54 1.49
CA LYS A 156 -9.07 -12.53 0.12
C LYS A 156 -10.49 -13.09 0.10
N GLN A 157 -11.41 -12.34 -0.52
CA GLN A 157 -12.82 -12.71 -0.70
C GLN A 157 -13.61 -13.02 0.60
N HIS A 158 -13.16 -12.51 1.75
CA HIS A 158 -13.78 -12.80 3.05
C HIS A 158 -15.30 -12.48 3.04
N ILE A 159 -15.69 -11.26 2.64
CA ILE A 159 -17.10 -10.83 2.63
C ILE A 159 -17.92 -11.66 1.65
N GLN A 160 -17.40 -11.91 0.44
CA GLN A 160 -18.10 -12.73 -0.56
C GLN A 160 -18.43 -14.11 0.00
N ARG A 161 -17.44 -14.78 0.61
CA ARG A 161 -17.62 -16.11 1.22
C ARG A 161 -18.62 -16.09 2.37
N MET A 162 -18.60 -15.07 3.23
CA MET A 162 -19.60 -14.97 4.32
C MET A 162 -21.03 -14.85 3.79
N CYS A 163 -21.23 -14.03 2.75
CA CYS A 163 -22.54 -13.85 2.14
C CYS A 163 -23.01 -15.13 1.41
N GLU A 164 -22.12 -15.81 0.68
CA GLU A 164 -22.42 -17.08 0.01
C GLU A 164 -22.91 -18.15 1.01
N LEU A 165 -22.28 -18.24 2.19
CA LEU A 165 -22.68 -19.21 3.24
C LEU A 165 -24.09 -18.99 3.79
N VAL A 166 -24.65 -17.79 3.65
CA VAL A 166 -26.01 -17.46 4.12
C VAL A 166 -26.99 -17.26 2.95
N GLY A 167 -26.59 -17.62 1.73
CA GLY A 167 -27.43 -17.52 0.53
C GLY A 167 -27.59 -16.10 -0.03
N LEU A 168 -26.69 -15.17 0.32
CA LEU A 168 -26.69 -13.80 -0.19
C LEU A 168 -25.70 -13.64 -1.35
N THR A 169 -26.14 -12.97 -2.42
CA THR A 169 -25.28 -12.63 -3.55
C THR A 169 -24.72 -11.21 -3.40
N VAL A 170 -23.39 -11.09 -3.36
CA VAL A 170 -22.74 -9.78 -3.25
C VAL A 170 -22.68 -9.09 -4.61
N VAL A 171 -23.45 -8.01 -4.76
CA VAL A 171 -23.46 -7.19 -5.99
C VAL A 171 -22.27 -6.23 -6.03
N SER A 172 -21.97 -5.55 -4.91
CA SER A 172 -20.85 -4.62 -4.82
C SER A 172 -20.30 -4.53 -3.41
N ILE A 173 -19.02 -4.16 -3.29
CA ILE A 173 -18.37 -3.90 -2.00
C ILE A 173 -17.71 -2.53 -2.07
N LYS A 174 -18.06 -1.66 -1.13
CA LYS A 174 -17.42 -0.36 -0.95
C LYS A 174 -16.79 -0.27 0.43
N ARG A 175 -15.48 -0.05 0.47
CA ARG A 175 -14.77 0.21 1.72
C ARG A 175 -14.92 1.68 2.08
N ILE A 176 -15.64 1.95 3.16
CA ILE A 176 -15.95 3.32 3.62
C ILE A 176 -14.99 3.84 4.69
N ARG A 177 -14.24 2.95 5.37
CA ARG A 177 -13.32 3.28 6.46
C ARG A 177 -12.20 2.24 6.61
N VAL A 178 -11.01 2.68 6.99
CA VAL A 178 -9.90 1.85 7.50
C VAL A 178 -9.32 2.54 8.72
N GLY A 179 -9.31 1.89 9.88
CA GLY A 179 -8.84 2.53 11.12
C GLY A 179 -9.63 3.81 11.42
N SER A 180 -8.92 4.92 11.62
CA SER A 180 -9.52 6.26 11.77
C SER A 180 -9.72 7.00 10.43
N VAL A 181 -9.25 6.43 9.31
CA VAL A 181 -9.34 7.02 7.97
C VAL A 181 -10.71 6.74 7.37
N SER A 182 -11.50 7.80 7.14
CA SER A 182 -12.82 7.71 6.51
C SER A 182 -12.77 8.18 5.06
N LEU A 183 -13.52 7.52 4.18
CA LEU A 183 -13.69 7.97 2.80
C LEU A 183 -14.42 9.32 2.73
N GLY A 184 -15.36 9.56 3.65
CA GLY A 184 -16.09 10.83 3.76
C GLY A 184 -16.78 11.24 2.46
N LYS A 185 -16.60 12.51 2.08
CA LYS A 185 -17.15 13.13 0.86
C LYS A 185 -16.24 12.99 -0.37
N LEU A 186 -15.13 12.24 -0.28
CA LEU A 186 -14.17 12.12 -1.38
C LEU A 186 -14.89 11.54 -2.63
N PRO A 187 -14.98 12.29 -3.75
CA PRO A 187 -15.68 11.83 -4.94
C PRO A 187 -15.01 10.62 -5.58
N VAL A 188 -15.79 9.79 -6.27
CA VAL A 188 -15.26 8.62 -7.00
C VAL A 188 -14.31 9.09 -8.10
N GLY A 189 -13.16 8.42 -8.24
CA GLY A 189 -12.11 8.78 -9.18
C GLY A 189 -11.11 9.80 -8.63
N GLN A 190 -11.43 10.47 -7.52
CA GLN A 190 -10.56 11.49 -6.92
C GLN A 190 -9.72 10.94 -5.77
N TRP A 191 -8.63 11.65 -5.50
CA TRP A 191 -7.72 11.34 -4.40
C TRP A 191 -7.41 12.57 -3.54
N ARG A 192 -6.95 12.33 -2.32
CA ARG A 192 -6.49 13.36 -1.38
C ARG A 192 -5.33 12.86 -0.55
N TYR A 193 -4.58 13.76 0.08
CA TYR A 193 -3.60 13.36 1.08
C TYR A 193 -4.27 12.83 2.35
N LEU A 194 -3.57 11.92 3.03
CA LEU A 194 -3.90 11.50 4.38
C LEU A 194 -3.66 12.69 5.32
N ARG A 195 -4.65 13.00 6.16
CA ARG A 195 -4.54 14.09 7.12
C ARG A 195 -3.65 13.69 8.29
N GLU A 196 -3.01 14.65 8.94
CA GLU A 196 -2.12 14.39 10.08
C GLU A 196 -2.82 13.67 11.26
N SER A 197 -4.13 13.87 11.41
CA SER A 197 -4.96 13.22 12.42
C SER A 197 -5.42 11.80 12.06
N GLU A 198 -5.22 11.37 10.81
CA GLU A 198 -5.69 10.08 10.29
C GLU A 198 -4.59 9.02 10.38
N ARG A 199 -4.95 7.82 10.86
CA ARG A 199 -4.04 6.66 11.02
C ARG A 199 -4.78 5.36 10.69
N PHE A 200 -4.05 4.38 10.17
CA PHE A 200 -4.57 3.06 9.80
C PHE A 200 -4.67 2.11 10.99
#